data_AF-A0A0F8XAX6-F1
#
_entry.id   AF-A0A0F8XAX6-F1
#
_cell.length_a   1.000
_cell.length_b   1.000
_cell.length_c   1.000
_cell.angle_alpha   90.00
_cell.angle_beta   90.00
_cell.angle_gamma   90.00
#
_symmetry.space_group_name_H-M   'P 1'
#
loop_
_entity.id
_entity.type
_entity.pdbx_description
1 polymer ?
#
loop_
_entity_poly.entity_id
_entity_poly.type
_entity_poly.pdbx_seq_one_letter_code
_entity_poly.pdbx_strand_id
1 'polypeptide(L)'
;MILRIPITGTVLVEGSIHGNGLLKGDPNDGIRPIPIDLGNVSWQMVDVDLENEEMVIEVMPGEVVSEPTGENDAEGNPIYTSRATTQQEKAGFLQHAQDLINTRTKDELYVLAQRPKLKRPSSKD
;
A
#
# COMPACT_ATOMS: atom_id res chain seq x y z
N MET A 1 0.48 11.36 -8.85
CA MET A 1 -0.87 10.78 -9.13
C MET A 1 -1.49 10.39 -7.80
N ILE A 2 -2.79 10.60 -7.57
CA ILE A 2 -3.45 10.21 -6.31
C ILE A 2 -4.15 8.87 -6.47
N LEU A 3 -3.93 7.94 -5.53
CA LEU A 3 -4.64 6.65 -5.44
C LEU A 3 -5.22 6.46 -4.03
N ARG A 4 -6.24 5.60 -3.93
CA ARG A 4 -6.87 5.18 -2.68
C ARG A 4 -6.64 3.69 -2.48
N ILE A 5 -5.99 3.32 -1.38
CA ILE A 5 -5.67 1.93 -1.06
C ILE A 5 -6.39 1.53 0.23
N PRO A 6 -7.02 0.33 0.29
CA PRO A 6 -7.64 -0.14 1.52
C PRO A 6 -6.65 -0.23 2.69
N ILE A 7 -7.14 -0.02 3.90
CA ILE A 7 -6.33 -0.11 5.12
C ILE A 7 -6.65 -1.36 5.93
N THR A 8 -5.66 -1.84 6.67
CA THR A 8 -5.77 -2.97 7.59
C THR A 8 -5.26 -2.57 8.98
N GLY A 9 -5.39 -3.47 9.95
CA GLY A 9 -5.04 -3.26 11.34
C GLY A 9 -6.26 -3.11 12.24
N THR A 10 -6.05 -2.57 13.43
CA THR A 10 -7.06 -2.40 14.47
C THR A 10 -7.15 -0.93 14.88
N VAL A 11 -8.36 -0.37 14.83
CA VAL A 11 -8.63 0.99 15.34
C VAL A 11 -8.60 0.93 16.87
N LEU A 12 -7.80 1.78 17.50
CA LEU A 12 -7.86 1.98 18.95
C LEU A 12 -8.97 2.98 19.26
N VAL A 13 -9.93 2.60 20.11
CA VAL A 13 -10.99 3.49 20.57
C VAL A 13 -10.95 3.61 22.09
N GLU A 14 -11.27 4.79 22.62
CA GLU A 14 -11.46 4.96 24.06
C GLU A 14 -12.71 4.18 24.51
N GLY A 15 -12.58 3.40 25.59
CA GLY A 15 -13.70 2.65 26.16
C GLY A 15 -14.69 3.58 26.86
N SER A 16 -15.97 3.53 26.44
CA SER A 16 -17.12 4.37 26.86
C SER A 16 -16.87 5.89 26.93
N ILE A 17 -17.86 6.67 26.51
CA ILE A 17 -17.79 8.15 26.39
C ILE A 17 -17.49 8.85 27.76
N HIS A 18 -17.57 8.09 28.86
CA HIS A 18 -17.27 8.49 30.23
C HIS A 18 -16.37 7.48 31.00
N GLY A 19 -15.68 6.54 30.34
CA GLY A 19 -15.03 5.40 31.00
C GLY A 19 -13.49 5.44 31.06
N ASN A 20 -12.94 5.74 32.24
CA ASN A 20 -11.59 5.40 32.74
C ASN A 20 -10.32 5.62 31.85
N GLY A 21 -10.41 6.09 30.61
CA GLY A 21 -9.28 6.28 29.69
C GLY A 21 -8.67 4.99 29.12
N LEU A 22 -9.37 3.85 29.18
CA LEU A 22 -8.84 2.57 28.69
C LEU A 22 -9.07 2.42 27.19
N LEU A 23 -7.99 2.36 26.40
CA LEU A 23 -8.05 2.07 24.97
C LEU A 23 -8.44 0.61 24.73
N LYS A 24 -9.49 0.38 23.93
CA LYS A 24 -9.87 -0.95 23.40
C LYS A 24 -9.25 -1.15 22.01
N GLY A 25 -8.58 -2.27 21.81
CA GLY A 25 -7.96 -2.68 20.55
C GLY A 25 -6.58 -3.35 20.75
N ASP A 26 -5.87 -3.64 19.66
CA ASP A 26 -4.50 -4.18 19.71
C ASP A 26 -3.49 -3.08 19.33
N PRO A 27 -2.71 -2.54 20.29
CA PRO A 27 -1.73 -1.49 20.01
C PRO A 27 -0.56 -1.97 19.14
N ASN A 28 -0.37 -3.28 18.97
CA ASN A 28 0.66 -3.84 18.12
C ASN A 28 0.19 -4.04 16.67
N ASP A 29 -1.10 -3.86 16.40
CA ASP A 29 -1.71 -4.00 15.06
C ASP A 29 -2.26 -2.67 14.55
N GLY A 30 -1.38 -1.68 14.38
CA GLY A 30 -1.76 -0.33 13.96
C GLY A 30 -2.33 -0.24 12.54
N ILE A 31 -3.08 0.84 12.28
CA ILE A 31 -3.67 1.13 10.97
C ILE A 31 -2.56 1.36 9.93
N ARG A 32 -2.64 0.67 8.79
CA ARG A 32 -1.65 0.72 7.71
C ARG A 32 -2.30 0.37 6.37
N PRO A 33 -1.75 0.80 5.22
CA PRO A 33 -2.26 0.34 3.94
C PRO A 33 -2.00 -1.17 3.80
N ILE A 34 -2.85 -1.87 3.05
CA ILE A 34 -2.54 -3.25 2.67
C ILE A 34 -1.27 -3.29 1.81
N PRO A 35 -0.39 -4.29 2.00
CA PRO A 35 0.82 -4.42 1.21
C PRO A 35 0.46 -4.87 -0.21
N ILE A 36 0.51 -3.93 -1.15
CA ILE A 36 0.33 -4.17 -2.57
C ILE A 36 1.58 -3.66 -3.29
N ASP A 37 2.13 -4.50 -4.16
CA ASP A 37 3.18 -4.09 -5.08
C ASP A 37 2.58 -3.25 -6.20
N LEU A 38 2.89 -1.94 -6.20
CA LEU A 38 2.44 -0.98 -7.22
C LEU A 38 3.38 -0.94 -8.43
N GLY A 39 4.40 -1.79 -8.48
CA GLY A 39 5.44 -1.80 -9.50
C GLY A 39 6.54 -0.77 -9.24
N ASN A 40 7.18 -0.28 -10.30
CA ASN A 40 8.30 0.67 -10.21
C ASN A 40 7.83 2.11 -9.95
N VAL A 41 7.24 2.33 -8.78
CA VAL A 41 6.77 3.63 -8.30
C VAL A 41 7.19 3.82 -6.84
N SER A 42 7.34 5.07 -6.43
CA SER A 42 7.39 5.45 -5.03
C SER A 42 6.06 6.08 -4.63
N TRP A 43 5.73 6.03 -3.34
CA TRP A 43 4.52 6.65 -2.83
C TRP A 43 4.72 7.23 -1.45
N GLN A 44 3.88 8.20 -1.11
CA GLN A 44 3.78 8.78 0.22
C GLN A 44 2.32 8.88 0.65
N MET A 45 2.07 8.73 1.95
CA MET A 45 0.75 8.94 2.52
C MET A 45 0.42 10.44 2.49
N VAL A 46 -0.78 10.75 2.01
CA VAL A 46 -1.34 12.11 2.02
C VAL A 46 -2.42 12.23 3.09
N ASP A 47 -3.29 11.23 3.20
CA ASP A 47 -4.43 11.25 4.12
C ASP A 47 -4.91 9.83 4.46
N VAL A 48 -5.74 9.71 5.49
CA VAL A 48 -6.42 8.47 5.89
C VAL A 48 -7.91 8.73 6.11
N ASP A 49 -8.71 8.05 5.31
CA ASP A 49 -10.17 8.05 5.38
C ASP A 49 -10.65 6.83 6.16
N LEU A 50 -10.86 7.00 7.46
CA LEU A 50 -11.32 5.93 8.33
C LEU A 50 -12.80 5.58 8.12
N GLU A 51 -13.60 6.46 7.50
CA GLU A 51 -15.00 6.15 7.19
C GLU A 51 -15.08 5.15 6.05
N ASN A 52 -14.32 5.41 4.99
CA ASN A 52 -14.22 4.53 3.82
C ASN A 52 -13.18 3.43 3.99
N GLU A 53 -12.39 3.40 5.06
CA GLU A 53 -11.32 2.41 5.30
C GLU A 53 -10.27 2.42 4.19
N GLU A 54 -9.80 3.63 3.84
CA GLU A 54 -8.85 3.88 2.76
C GLU A 54 -7.74 4.82 3.20
N MET A 55 -6.55 4.63 2.63
CA MET A 55 -5.43 5.55 2.68
C MET A 55 -5.31 6.23 1.34
N VAL A 56 -5.22 7.56 1.35
CA VAL A 56 -4.94 8.36 0.17
C VAL A 56 -3.43 8.49 0.05
N ILE A 57 -2.89 8.06 -1.08
CA ILE A 57 -1.47 8.12 -1.37
C ILE A 57 -1.19 8.98 -2.60
N GLU A 58 -0.06 9.66 -2.58
CA GLU A 58 0.53 10.26 -3.78
C GLU A 58 1.60 9.34 -4.32
N VAL A 59 1.44 8.96 -5.59
CA VAL A 59 2.33 8.05 -6.33
C VAL A 59 3.15 8.83 -7.34
N MET A 60 4.45 8.56 -7.35
CA MET A 60 5.46 9.12 -8.24
C MET A 60 6.14 7.99 -9.02
N PRO A 61 6.39 8.15 -10.32
CA PRO A 61 7.03 7.11 -11.11
C PRO A 61 8.49 6.93 -10.70
N GLY A 62 9.00 5.70 -10.78
CA GLY A 62 10.42 5.41 -10.58
C GLY A 62 11.29 6.19 -11.56
N GLU A 63 12.44 6.65 -11.08
CA GLU A 63 13.40 7.43 -11.89
C GLU A 63 14.43 6.55 -12.61
N VAL A 64 14.57 5.30 -12.17
CA VAL A 64 15.57 4.36 -12.65
C VAL A 64 14.90 3.01 -12.92
N VAL A 65 15.34 2.33 -13.97
CA VAL A 65 15.04 0.92 -14.23
C VAL A 65 16.32 0.11 -14.21
N SER A 66 16.21 -1.12 -13.70
CA SER A 66 17.28 -2.11 -13.74
C SER A 66 16.98 -3.14 -14.81
N GLU A 67 17.92 -3.32 -15.73
CA GLU A 67 17.79 -4.23 -16.86
C GLU A 67 18.91 -5.29 -16.80
N PRO A 68 18.61 -6.56 -17.09
CA PRO A 68 19.65 -7.57 -17.18
C PRO A 68 20.59 -7.24 -18.34
N THR A 69 21.89 -7.32 -18.10
CA THR A 69 22.93 -7.08 -19.12
C THR A 69 23.04 -8.24 -20.12
N GLY A 70 22.49 -9.42 -19.78
CA GLY A 70 22.69 -10.67 -20.51
C GLY A 70 23.91 -11.47 -20.03
N GLU A 71 24.67 -10.94 -19.08
CA GLU A 71 25.82 -11.60 -18.46
C GLU A 71 25.48 -12.10 -17.05
N ASN A 72 26.21 -13.11 -16.57
CA ASN A 72 26.14 -13.61 -15.21
C ASN A 72 27.46 -13.34 -14.48
N ASP A 73 27.39 -13.12 -13.16
CA ASP A 73 28.56 -13.02 -12.31
C ASP A 73 29.28 -14.37 -12.11
N ALA A 74 30.37 -14.38 -11.33
CA ALA A 74 31.14 -15.59 -11.06
C ALA A 74 30.36 -16.67 -10.29
N GLU A 75 29.24 -16.31 -9.66
CA GLU A 75 28.35 -17.19 -8.90
C GLU A 75 27.15 -17.67 -9.75
N GLY A 76 27.03 -17.18 -10.99
CA GLY A 76 25.96 -17.54 -11.91
C GLY A 76 24.70 -16.67 -11.78
N ASN A 77 24.73 -15.57 -11.02
CA ASN A 77 23.61 -14.65 -10.90
C ASN A 77 23.62 -13.63 -12.05
N PRO A 78 22.45 -13.24 -12.60
CA PRO A 78 22.39 -12.23 -13.65
C PRO A 78 22.92 -10.87 -13.17
N ILE A 79 23.78 -10.26 -13.99
CA ILE A 79 24.28 -8.91 -13.77
C ILE A 79 23.27 -7.91 -14.33
N TYR A 80 22.91 -6.91 -13.53
CA TYR A 80 21.99 -5.85 -13.91
C TYR A 80 22.72 -4.53 -14.11
N THR A 81 22.25 -3.74 -15.06
CA THR A 81 22.62 -2.33 -15.23
C THR A 81 21.43 -1.45 -14.95
N SER A 82 21.68 -0.22 -14.50
CA SER A 82 20.64 0.75 -14.20
C SER A 82 20.71 1.93 -15.16
N ARG A 83 19.54 2.39 -15.64
CA ARG A 83 19.43 3.59 -16.48
C ARG A 83 18.24 4.45 -16.05
N ALA A 84 18.28 5.72 -16.42
CA ALA A 84 17.15 6.62 -16.22
C ALA A 84 15.90 6.13 -16.96
N THR A 85 14.74 6.35 -16.36
CA THR A 85 13.44 6.02 -16.96
C THR A 85 13.05 7.03 -18.03
N THR A 86 12.55 6.52 -19.15
CA THR A 86 11.97 7.34 -20.21
C THR A 86 10.61 7.89 -19.79
N GLN A 87 10.14 8.94 -20.45
CA GLN A 87 8.80 9.51 -20.17
C GLN A 87 7.67 8.50 -20.42
N GLN A 88 7.83 7.65 -21.44
CA GLN A 88 6.87 6.58 -21.74
C GLN A 88 6.82 5.54 -20.62
N GLU A 89 7.98 5.13 -20.09
CA GLU A 89 8.04 4.20 -18.95
C GLU A 89 7.44 4.81 -17.69
N LYS A 90 7.74 6.09 -17.40
CA LYS A 90 7.13 6.81 -16.27
C LYS A 90 5.60 6.81 -16.35
N ALA A 91 5.05 7.11 -17.53
CA ALA A 91 3.61 7.03 -17.76
C ALA A 91 3.09 5.60 -17.59
N GLY A 92 3.81 4.60 -18.11
CA GLY A 92 3.47 3.19 -17.98
C GLY A 92 3.44 2.70 -16.52
N PHE A 93 4.39 3.12 -15.68
CA PHE A 93 4.41 2.76 -14.26
C PHE A 93 3.22 3.35 -13.50
N LEU A 94 2.89 4.62 -13.78
CA LEU A 94 1.71 5.25 -13.19
C LEU A 94 0.42 4.58 -13.66
N GLN A 95 0.31 4.27 -14.95
CA GLN A 95 -0.86 3.57 -15.49
C GLN A 95 -1.00 2.18 -14.87
N HIS A 96 0.10 1.43 -14.74
CA HIS A 96 0.09 0.12 -14.11
C HIS A 96 -0.42 0.19 -12.66
N ALA A 97 0.12 1.11 -11.86
CA ALA A 97 -0.34 1.31 -10.48
C ALA A 97 -1.83 1.71 -10.42
N GLN A 98 -2.28 2.58 -11.34
CA GLN A 98 -3.68 2.98 -11.43
C GLN A 98 -4.60 1.81 -11.80
N ASP A 99 -4.24 1.04 -12.82
CA ASP A 99 -5.02 -0.11 -13.28
C ASP A 99 -5.09 -1.18 -12.19
N LEU A 100 -4.00 -1.42 -11.46
CA LEU A 100 -3.98 -2.39 -10.37
C LEU A 100 -5.06 -2.09 -9.32
N ILE A 101 -5.19 -0.82 -8.93
CA ILE A 101 -6.15 -0.37 -7.92
C ILE A 101 -7.56 -0.21 -8.49
N ASN A 102 -7.71 0.46 -9.63
CA ASN A 102 -9.02 0.85 -10.15
C ASN A 102 -9.78 -0.27 -10.87
N THR A 103 -9.10 -1.33 -11.30
CA THR A 103 -9.76 -2.50 -11.91
C THR A 103 -10.24 -3.54 -10.90
N ARG A 104 -10.00 -3.31 -9.60
CA ARG A 104 -10.35 -4.22 -8.52
C ARG A 104 -11.27 -3.56 -7.52
N THR A 105 -12.15 -4.36 -6.96
CA THR A 105 -12.91 -4.00 -5.77
C THR A 105 -12.01 -4.02 -4.54
N LYS A 106 -12.41 -3.30 -3.49
CA LYS A 106 -11.76 -3.33 -2.18
C LYS A 106 -11.55 -4.75 -1.65
N ASP A 107 -12.53 -5.63 -1.84
CA ASP A 107 -12.47 -7.01 -1.38
C ASP A 107 -11.45 -7.86 -2.14
N GLU A 108 -11.35 -7.66 -3.46
CA GLU A 108 -10.30 -8.30 -4.27
C GLU A 108 -8.90 -7.83 -3.88
N LEU A 109 -8.75 -6.55 -3.55
CA LEU A 109 -7.48 -6.00 -3.07
C LEU A 109 -7.06 -6.62 -1.73
N TYR A 110 -8.00 -6.83 -0.80
CA TYR A 110 -7.71 -7.56 0.46
C TYR A 110 -7.27 -9.01 0.22
N VAL A 111 -7.95 -9.71 -0.70
CA VAL A 111 -7.60 -11.09 -1.09
C VAL A 111 -6.20 -11.13 -1.71
N LEU A 112 -5.91 -10.20 -2.62
CA LEU A 112 -4.61 -10.09 -3.29
C LEU A 112 -3.47 -9.86 -2.28
N ALA A 113 -3.68 -8.95 -1.33
CA ALA A 113 -2.70 -8.63 -0.30
C ALA A 113 -2.61 -9.68 0.82
N GLN A 114 -3.50 -10.67 0.83
CA GLN A 114 -3.65 -11.67 1.90
C GLN A 114 -3.75 -11.02 3.29
N ARG A 115 -4.49 -9.91 3.38
CA ARG A 115 -4.69 -9.17 4.63
C ARG A 115 -6.15 -9.14 5.05
N PRO A 116 -6.43 -9.18 6.36
CA PRO A 116 -7.78 -8.93 6.85
C PRO A 116 -8.19 -7.47 6.62
N LYS A 117 -9.50 -7.23 6.59
CA LYS A 117 -10.05 -5.87 6.62
C LYS A 117 -9.73 -5.16 7.94
N LEU A 118 -9.84 -3.84 7.97
CA LEU A 118 -9.72 -3.04 9.18
C LEU A 118 -10.68 -3.55 10.28
N LYS A 119 -10.16 -3.73 11.49
CA LYS A 119 -10.94 -4.13 12.65
C LYS A 119 -11.34 -2.91 13.46
N ARG A 120 -12.62 -2.81 13.77
CA ARG A 120 -13.16 -1.85 14.75
C ARG A 120 -13.56 -2.60 16.00
N PRO A 121 -13.10 -2.19 17.19
CA PRO A 121 -13.58 -2.75 18.45
C PRO A 121 -15.10 -2.62 18.51
N SER A 122 -15.80 -3.72 18.81
CA SER A 122 -17.26 -3.69 18.95
C SER A 122 -17.65 -2.76 20.10
N SER A 123 -18.52 -1.79 19.82
CA SER A 123 -19.05 -0.85 20.81
C SER A 123 -20.07 -1.47 21.79
N LYS A 124 -20.26 -2.80 21.76
CA LYS A 124 -21.19 -3.49 22.65
C LYS A 124 -20.47 -3.93 23.92
N ASP A 125 -20.61 -3.11 24.96
CA ASP A 125 -20.82 -3.56 26.33
C ASP A 125 -22.00 -2.77 26.90
#